data_AF-A0A6P1DIV6-F1
#
_entry.id   AF-A0A6P1DIV6-F1
#
_cell.length_a   1.000
_cell.length_b   1.000
_cell.length_c   1.000
_cell.angle_alpha   90.00
_cell.angle_beta   90.00
_cell.angle_gamma   90.00
#
_symmetry.space_group_name_H-M   'P 1'
#
loop_
_entity.id
_entity.type
_entity.pdbx_description
1 polymer ?
#
loop_
_entity_poly.entity_id
_entity_poly.type
_entity_poly.pdbx_seq_one_letter_code
_entity_poly.pdbx_strand_id
1 'polypeptide(L)'
;MGKNEFDKGIKFSFNDSIAYAENAVVSKQILKKETGNITLFAFDKGEGLSEHTTPFDAVVFVVDGKADIIIDGKSNILEAGDTIIMPA
;
A
#
# COMPACT_ATOMS: atom_id res chain seq x y z
N MET A 1 0.66 -15.52 -19.87
CA MET A 1 1.05 -14.78 -18.65
C MET A 1 -0.24 -14.35 -17.96
N GLY A 2 -0.55 -14.96 -16.82
CA GLY A 2 -1.81 -14.69 -16.10
C GLY A 2 -1.87 -13.23 -15.64
N LYS A 3 -3.07 -12.64 -15.66
CA LYS A 3 -3.30 -11.33 -15.06
C LYS A 3 -3.06 -11.44 -13.56
N ASN A 4 -2.02 -10.80 -13.05
CA ASN A 4 -1.76 -10.67 -11.61
C ASN A 4 -2.47 -9.42 -11.04
N GLU A 5 -3.65 -9.10 -11.55
CA GLU A 5 -4.45 -7.93 -11.18
C GLU A 5 -5.87 -8.38 -10.85
N PHE A 6 -6.62 -7.52 -10.16
CA PHE A 6 -8.01 -7.80 -9.79
C PHE A 6 -8.91 -7.75 -11.04
N ASP A 7 -10.00 -8.52 -11.01
CA ASP A 7 -10.97 -8.54 -12.10
C ASP A 7 -11.71 -7.20 -12.22
N LYS A 8 -11.74 -6.67 -13.45
CA LYS A 8 -12.39 -5.39 -13.74
C LYS A 8 -13.90 -5.55 -13.73
N GLY A 9 -14.60 -4.59 -13.14
CA GLY A 9 -16.06 -4.59 -13.05
C GLY A 9 -16.61 -5.50 -11.94
N ILE A 10 -15.74 -6.11 -11.12
CA ILE A 10 -16.13 -6.91 -9.97
C ILE A 10 -15.89 -6.10 -8.69
N LYS A 11 -16.89 -6.06 -7.82
CA LYS A 11 -16.77 -5.41 -6.50
C LYS A 11 -15.85 -6.25 -5.62
N PHE A 12 -14.91 -5.59 -4.95
CA PHE A 12 -14.09 -6.18 -3.90
C PHE A 12 -13.97 -5.21 -2.72
N SER A 13 -13.47 -5.72 -1.59
CA SER A 13 -13.22 -4.99 -0.35
C SER A 13 -11.74 -5.11 -0.02
N PHE A 14 -11.04 -4.01 0.26
CA PHE A 14 -9.59 -4.06 0.55
C PHE A 14 -9.29 -4.98 1.74
N ASN A 15 -10.05 -4.87 2.83
CA ASN A 15 -9.89 -5.68 4.05
C ASN A 15 -10.08 -7.18 3.79
N ASP A 16 -11.01 -7.56 2.91
CA ASP A 16 -11.26 -8.97 2.59
C ASP A 16 -10.33 -9.50 1.49
N SER A 17 -9.57 -8.60 0.86
CA SER A 17 -8.75 -8.93 -0.32
C SER A 17 -7.31 -9.28 0.03
N ILE A 18 -6.85 -9.03 1.26
CA ILE A 18 -5.50 -9.35 1.71
C ILE A 18 -5.54 -9.81 3.15
N ALA A 19 -4.63 -10.69 3.54
CA ALA A 19 -4.47 -11.13 4.92
C ALA A 19 -3.06 -10.78 5.38
N TYR A 20 -2.94 -10.44 6.67
CA TYR A 20 -1.66 -10.35 7.33
C TYR A 20 -1.01 -11.73 7.39
N ALA A 21 0.32 -11.76 7.33
CA ALA A 21 1.11 -12.96 7.52
C ALA A 21 2.20 -12.67 8.55
N GLU A 22 2.45 -13.63 9.44
CA GLU A 22 3.38 -13.46 10.56
C GLU A 22 4.81 -13.17 10.07
N ASN A 23 5.45 -12.14 10.64
CA ASN A 23 6.79 -11.66 10.31
C ASN A 23 7.00 -11.43 8.79
N ALA A 24 5.99 -10.88 8.11
CA ALA A 24 6.04 -10.71 6.67
C ALA A 24 5.30 -9.47 6.16
N VAL A 25 5.69 -9.06 4.96
CA VAL A 25 4.96 -8.10 4.12
C VAL A 25 4.32 -8.85 2.97
N VAL A 26 2.99 -8.83 2.90
CA VAL A 26 2.22 -9.38 1.78
C VAL A 26 1.81 -8.24 0.87
N SER A 27 1.88 -8.45 -0.45
CA SER A 27 1.38 -7.48 -1.43
C SER A 27 0.52 -8.12 -2.51
N LYS A 28 -0.46 -7.37 -3.00
CA LYS A 28 -1.28 -7.74 -4.14
C LYS A 28 -1.43 -6.55 -5.08
N GLN A 29 -1.14 -6.76 -6.36
CA GLN A 29 -1.35 -5.73 -7.37
C GLN A 29 -2.84 -5.64 -7.71
N ILE A 30 -3.46 -4.50 -7.45
CA ILE A 30 -4.87 -4.26 -7.75
C ILE A 30 -5.01 -3.89 -9.22
N LEU A 31 -4.20 -2.93 -9.65
CA LEU A 31 -4.17 -2.39 -11.00
C LEU A 31 -2.73 -2.12 -11.39
N LYS A 32 -2.33 -2.52 -12.61
CA LYS A 32 -1.01 -2.20 -13.15
C LYS A 32 -1.15 -1.64 -14.56
N LYS A 33 -0.62 -0.44 -14.75
CA LYS A 33 -0.51 0.22 -16.05
C LYS A 33 0.89 0.81 -16.18
N GLU A 34 1.28 1.13 -17.41
CA GLU A 34 2.53 1.87 -17.68
C GLU A 34 2.50 3.27 -17.05
N THR A 35 1.31 3.87 -16.93
CA THR A 35 1.12 5.22 -16.36
C THR A 35 1.03 5.23 -14.84
N GLY A 36 1.05 4.07 -14.17
CA GLY A 36 0.88 3.97 -12.73
C GLY A 36 0.28 2.64 -12.29
N ASN A 37 0.46 2.32 -11.01
CA ASN A 37 -0.06 1.09 -10.42
C ASN A 37 -0.72 1.38 -9.07
N ILE A 38 -1.59 0.47 -8.65
CA ILE A 38 -2.20 0.45 -7.31
C ILE A 38 -1.88 -0.91 -6.72
N THR A 39 -1.21 -0.92 -5.58
CA THR A 39 -0.81 -2.13 -4.87
C THR A 39 -1.35 -2.08 -3.45
N LEU A 40 -1.99 -3.17 -3.03
CA LEU A 40 -2.44 -3.38 -1.66
C LEU A 40 -1.33 -4.07 -0.88
N PHE A 41 -0.99 -3.54 0.28
CA PHE A 41 0.01 -4.11 1.17
C PHE A 41 -0.60 -4.46 2.52
N ALA A 42 -0.13 -5.55 3.11
CA ALA A 42 -0.39 -5.94 4.49
C ALA A 42 0.96 -6.18 5.18
N PHE A 43 1.23 -5.39 6.21
CA PHE A 43 2.46 -5.42 6.99
C PHE A 43 2.15 -6.04 8.35
N ASP A 44 2.89 -7.07 8.76
CA ASP A 44 2.84 -7.47 10.16
C ASP A 44 3.43 -6.37 11.06
N LYS A 45 3.14 -6.46 12.36
CA LYS A 45 3.60 -5.48 13.32
C LYS A 45 5.14 -5.41 13.34
N GLY A 46 5.66 -4.23 13.04
CA GLY A 46 7.10 -3.95 13.02
C GLY A 46 7.75 -4.19 11.66
N GLU A 47 7.02 -4.75 10.70
CA GLU A 47 7.46 -4.84 9.30
C GLU A 47 7.25 -3.52 8.57
N GLY A 48 8.03 -3.30 7.52
CA GLY A 48 7.96 -2.10 6.70
C GLY A 48 8.73 -2.25 5.40
N LEU A 49 8.65 -1.21 4.57
CA LEU A 49 9.51 -1.09 3.40
C LEU A 49 10.68 -0.17 3.72
N SER A 50 11.83 -0.43 3.12
CA SER A 50 12.94 0.51 3.16
C SER A 50 12.57 1.81 2.44
N GLU A 51 13.13 2.90 2.95
CA GLU A 51 13.07 4.19 2.29
C GLU A 51 13.58 4.05 0.85
N HIS A 52 12.78 4.52 -0.09
CA HIS A 52 13.12 4.54 -1.50
C HIS A 52 12.57 5.81 -2.13
N THR A 53 13.33 6.39 -3.05
CA THR A 53 12.91 7.56 -3.80
C THR A 53 12.17 7.11 -5.06
N THR A 54 11.04 7.76 -5.35
CA THR A 54 10.28 7.54 -6.59
C THR A 54 10.30 8.82 -7.41
N PRO A 55 10.41 8.74 -8.76
CA PRO A 55 10.38 9.94 -9.61
C PRO A 55 8.99 10.57 -9.73
N PHE A 56 8.00 10.05 -9.00
CA PHE A 56 6.59 10.45 -9.06
C PHE A 56 5.99 10.47 -7.66
N ASP A 57 4.98 11.32 -7.48
CA ASP A 57 4.18 11.37 -6.26
C ASP A 57 3.43 10.06 -6.05
N ALA A 58 3.27 9.66 -4.79
CA ALA A 58 2.53 8.46 -4.39
C ALA A 58 1.43 8.81 -3.39
N VAL A 59 0.26 8.19 -3.53
CA VAL A 59 -0.82 8.31 -2.54
C VAL A 59 -0.86 7.05 -1.70
N VAL A 60 -0.81 7.22 -0.38
CA VAL A 60 -0.94 6.14 0.61
C VAL A 60 -2.23 6.36 1.37
N PHE A 61 -3.09 5.35 1.36
CA PHE A 61 -4.33 5.30 2.14
C PHE A 61 -4.25 4.14 3.12
N VAL A 62 -4.42 4.42 4.42
CA VAL A 62 -4.39 3.39 5.45
C VAL A 62 -5.77 2.74 5.52
N VAL A 63 -5.86 1.50 5.05
CA VAL A 63 -7.12 0.75 5.01
C VAL A 63 -7.51 0.25 6.41
N ASP A 64 -6.53 -0.26 7.15
CA ASP A 64 -6.69 -0.85 8.48
C ASP A 64 -5.43 -0.62 9.33
N GLY A 65 -5.60 -0.62 10.65
CA GLY A 65 -4.51 -0.48 11.62
C GLY A 65 -3.91 0.93 11.70
N LYS A 66 -2.60 0.97 11.94
CA LYS A 66 -1.81 2.19 12.17
C LYS A 66 -0.45 2.05 11.52
N ALA A 67 0.02 3.09 10.85
CA ALA A 67 1.30 3.11 10.15
C ALA A 67 2.08 4.38 10.48
N ASP A 68 3.41 4.28 10.48
CA ASP A 68 4.30 5.44 10.50
C ASP A 68 4.90 5.62 9.10
N ILE A 69 4.59 6.75 8.46
CA ILE A 69 5.12 7.10 7.15
C ILE A 69 6.18 8.19 7.32
N ILE A 70 7.43 7.83 7.05
CA ILE A 70 8.57 8.74 7.16
C ILE A 70 8.79 9.42 5.80
N ILE A 71 8.74 10.75 5.79
CA ILE A 71 8.99 11.59 4.60
C ILE A 71 10.01 12.64 4.99
N ASP A 72 11.14 12.71 4.28
CA ASP A 72 12.25 13.62 4.59
C ASP A 72 12.70 13.57 6.07
N GLY A 73 12.75 12.35 6.62
CA GLY A 73 13.09 12.11 8.03
C GLY A 73 12.03 12.55 9.05
N LYS A 74 10.85 13.01 8.61
CA LYS A 74 9.72 13.37 9.48
C LYS A 74 8.71 12.23 9.54
N SER A 75 8.41 11.79 10.75
CA SER A 75 7.39 10.77 11.03
C SER A 75 5.98 11.37 10.87
N ASN A 76 5.12 10.64 10.15
CA ASN A 76 3.71 10.94 9.97
C ASN A 76 2.92 9.71 10.38
N ILE A 77 2.37 9.75 11.59
CA ILE A 77 1.57 8.67 12.14
C ILE A 77 0.16 8.75 11.57
N LEU A 78 -0.27 7.70 10.87
CA LEU A 78 -1.58 7.59 10.22
C LEU A 78 -2.37 6.42 10.80
N GLU A 79 -3.68 6.59 10.90
CA GLU A 79 -4.64 5.58 11.35
C GLU A 79 -5.58 5.18 10.20
N ALA A 80 -6.33 4.10 10.37
CA ALA A 80 -7.28 3.64 9.37
C ALA A 80 -8.24 4.77 8.94
N GLY A 81 -8.34 5.00 7.63
CA GLY A 81 -9.09 6.10 7.05
C GLY A 81 -8.25 7.33 6.69
N ASP A 82 -7.04 7.46 7.21
CA ASP A 82 -6.15 8.56 6.86
C ASP A 82 -5.48 8.35 5.49
N THR A 83 -5.16 9.46 4.83
CA THR A 83 -4.47 9.49 3.55
C THR A 83 -3.32 10.49 3.60
N ILE A 84 -2.19 10.13 2.99
CA ILE A 84 -1.08 11.04 2.76
C ILE A 84 -0.61 10.97 1.31
N ILE A 85 -0.12 12.08 0.79
CA ILE A 85 0.58 12.14 -0.49
C ILE A 85 2.07 12.26 -0.19
N MET A 86 2.84 11.28 -0.64
CA MET A 86 4.31 11.30 -0.62
C MET A 86 4.79 12.04 -1.88
N PRO A 87 5.56 13.13 -1.74
CA PRO A 87 6.13 13.83 -2.88
C PRO A 87 7.28 13.03 -3.52
N ALA A 88 7.50 13.25 -4.81
CA ALA A 88 8.67 12.78 -5.56
C ALA A 88 10.00 13.39 -5.07
#